data_AF-A0A2T5V9R6-F1
#
_entry.id   AF-A0A2T5V9R6-F1
#
_cell.length_a   1.000
_cell.length_b   1.000
_cell.length_c   1.000
_cell.angle_alpha   90.00
_cell.angle_beta   90.00
_cell.angle_gamma   90.00
#
_symmetry.space_group_name_H-M   'P 1'
#
loop_
_entity.id
_entity.type
_entity.pdbx_description
1 polymer ?
#
loop_
_entity_poly.entity_id
_entity_poly.type
_entity_poly.pdbx_seq_one_letter_code
_entity_poly.pdbx_strand_id
1 'polypeptide(L)'
;MANFYLRAVCQNRNLWGVEDFEEISIRHSKYAANRFAHEAALLNFANSSPMPFVNGIKAARERIVARTDEEGRPPESIFDFVQGITAVARDKPHQDARLDTEGKAKKLLDRAA
;
A
#
# COMPACT_ATOMS: atom_id res chain seq x y z
N MET A 1 -1.36 -11.75 11.09
CA MET A 1 -1.81 -11.28 9.76
C MET A 1 -0.63 -11.51 8.85
N ALA A 2 -0.65 -12.56 8.03
CA ALA A 2 0.47 -12.92 7.17
C ALA A 2 -0.02 -12.84 5.74
N ASN A 3 0.46 -11.88 4.96
CA ASN A 3 0.16 -11.78 3.53
C ASN A 3 1.46 -12.09 2.79
N PHE A 4 1.52 -13.21 2.07
CA PHE A 4 2.68 -13.51 1.22
C PHE A 4 2.63 -12.62 -0.04
N TYR A 5 3.28 -11.46 0.03
CA TYR A 5 3.44 -10.56 -1.12
C TYR A 5 4.71 -10.89 -1.88
N LEU A 6 4.62 -11.76 -2.87
CA LEU A 6 5.65 -11.87 -3.90
C LEU A 6 5.20 -11.02 -5.08
N ARG A 7 5.68 -9.77 -5.18
CA ARG A 7 5.36 -8.88 -6.32
C ARG A 7 6.01 -9.35 -7.63
N ALA A 8 7.23 -9.90 -7.57
CA ALA A 8 7.91 -10.49 -8.71
C ALA A 8 9.04 -11.44 -8.27
N VAL A 9 9.23 -12.54 -9.00
CA VAL A 9 10.35 -13.48 -8.83
C VAL A 9 11.20 -13.46 -10.10
N CYS A 10 12.46 -13.07 -9.97
CA CYS A 10 13.43 -13.12 -11.07
C CYS A 10 14.14 -14.49 -11.09
N GLN A 11 14.46 -15.00 -12.28
CA GLN A 11 15.21 -16.26 -12.48
C GLN A 11 16.60 -16.30 -11.79
N ASN A 12 17.12 -15.14 -11.36
CA ASN A 12 18.37 -15.02 -10.59
C ASN A 12 18.18 -15.09 -9.07
N ARG A 13 17.07 -15.64 -8.57
CA ARG A 13 16.77 -15.84 -7.14
C ARG A 13 16.55 -14.54 -6.33
N ASN A 14 16.28 -13.42 -7.01
CA ASN A 14 15.93 -12.15 -6.39
C ASN A 14 14.41 -11.98 -6.26
N LEU A 15 13.98 -11.60 -5.06
CA LEU A 15 12.59 -11.30 -4.70
C LEU A 15 12.43 -9.79 -4.51
N TRP A 16 11.46 -9.19 -5.20
CA TRP A 16 11.22 -7.74 -5.13
C TRP A 16 9.91 -7.44 -4.42
N GLY A 17 9.92 -6.44 -3.53
CA GLY A 17 8.73 -6.00 -2.79
C GLY A 17 8.28 -6.98 -1.71
N VAL A 18 9.21 -7.72 -1.11
CA VAL A 18 8.96 -8.55 0.06
C VAL A 18 8.95 -7.67 1.30
N GLU A 19 7.82 -7.59 1.98
CA GLU A 19 7.67 -6.95 3.28
C GLU A 19 7.50 -8.06 4.33
N ASP A 20 8.09 -7.90 5.52
CA ASP A 20 8.04 -8.84 6.65
C ASP A 20 8.47 -10.28 6.32
N PHE A 21 9.71 -10.44 5.81
CA PHE A 21 10.28 -11.76 5.50
C PHE A 21 10.58 -12.57 6.79
N GLU A 22 10.00 -13.76 6.90
CA GLU A 22 10.25 -14.69 8.00
C GLU A 22 10.83 -16.01 7.45
N GLU A 23 12.03 -16.38 7.92
CA GLU A 23 12.73 -17.60 7.51
C GLU A 23 12.54 -18.70 8.55
N ILE A 24 12.02 -19.85 8.12
CA ILE A 24 11.88 -21.05 8.96
C ILE A 24 12.86 -22.13 8.50
N SER A 25 13.69 -22.62 9.45
CA SER A 25 14.64 -23.70 9.21
C SER A 25 14.16 -24.99 9.85
N ILE A 26 13.77 -25.96 9.01
CA ILE A 26 13.23 -27.25 9.48
C ILE A 26 14.24 -28.36 9.19
N ARG A 27 14.64 -29.08 10.25
CA ARG A 27 15.45 -30.28 10.09
C ARG A 27 14.68 -31.34 9.30
N HIS A 28 15.29 -31.88 8.25
CA HIS A 28 14.78 -33.02 7.49
C HIS A 28 14.56 -34.23 8.39
N SER A 29 13.31 -34.68 8.48
CA SER A 29 12.87 -35.85 9.26
C SER A 29 11.55 -36.37 8.72
N LYS A 30 11.11 -37.56 9.15
CA LYS A 30 9.84 -38.17 8.75
C LYS A 30 8.62 -37.24 8.95
N TYR A 31 8.66 -36.33 9.93
CA TYR A 31 7.58 -35.40 10.26
C TYR A 31 7.85 -33.95 9.85
N ALA A 32 8.87 -33.69 9.01
CA ALA A 32 9.24 -32.33 8.60
C ALA A 32 8.07 -31.60 7.90
N ALA A 33 7.32 -32.28 7.04
CA ALA A 33 6.16 -31.71 6.36
C ALA A 33 5.04 -31.28 7.32
N ASN A 34 4.82 -32.03 8.40
CA ASN A 34 3.79 -31.70 9.39
C ASN A 34 4.21 -30.48 10.22
N ARG A 35 5.48 -30.41 10.66
CA ARG A 35 6.02 -29.22 11.33
C ARG A 35 5.97 -27.97 10.45
N PHE A 36 6.30 -28.12 9.17
CA PHE A 36 6.20 -27.03 8.20
C PHE A 36 4.77 -26.48 8.10
N ALA A 37 3.77 -27.37 7.96
CA ALA A 37 2.37 -26.95 7.85
C ALA A 37 1.89 -26.16 9.08
N HIS A 38 2.41 -26.50 10.26
CA HIS A 38 2.08 -25.83 11.51
C HIS A 38 2.85 -24.51 11.71
N GLU A 39 4.17 -24.50 11.47
CA GLU A 39 5.02 -23.31 11.62
C GLU A 39 4.72 -22.23 10.57
N ALA A 40 4.49 -22.62 9.31
CA ALA A 40 4.22 -21.68 8.23
C ALA A 40 2.82 -21.03 8.31
N ALA A 41 2.00 -21.41 9.30
CA ALA A 41 0.66 -20.86 9.55
C ALA A 41 -0.26 -20.80 8.31
N LEU A 42 -0.05 -21.69 7.33
CA LEU A 42 -0.74 -21.67 6.03
C LEU A 42 -2.26 -21.79 6.15
N LEU A 43 -2.75 -22.49 7.18
CA LEU A 43 -4.18 -22.60 7.46
C LEU A 43 -4.79 -21.28 7.92
N ASN A 44 -4.08 -20.52 8.75
CA ASN A 44 -4.53 -19.19 9.16
C ASN A 44 -4.52 -18.23 7.98
N PHE A 45 -3.54 -18.36 7.08
CA PHE A 45 -3.50 -17.60 5.83
C PHE A 45 -4.66 -17.97 4.89
N ALA A 46 -4.87 -19.26 4.61
CA ALA A 46 -5.91 -19.74 3.71
C ALA A 46 -7.33 -19.35 4.19
N ASN A 47 -7.52 -19.28 5.51
CA ASN A 47 -8.77 -18.83 6.12
C ASN A 47 -8.81 -17.32 6.38
N SER A 48 -7.70 -16.60 6.19
CA SER A 48 -7.70 -15.14 6.35
C SER A 48 -8.44 -14.51 5.18
N SER A 49 -9.41 -13.66 5.50
CA SER A 49 -10.18 -12.97 4.48
C SER A 49 -9.31 -11.90 3.80
N PRO A 50 -9.30 -11.82 2.45
CA PRO A 50 -8.65 -10.72 1.75
C PRO A 50 -9.43 -9.39 1.89
N MET A 51 -10.60 -9.41 2.53
CA MET A 51 -11.49 -8.26 2.66
C MET A 51 -10.83 -7.01 3.28
N PRO A 52 -9.99 -7.08 4.33
CA PRO A 52 -9.32 -5.89 4.84
C PRO A 52 -8.41 -5.21 3.79
N PHE A 53 -7.72 -6.00 2.98
CA PHE A 53 -6.88 -5.50 1.90
C PHE A 53 -7.70 -4.90 0.75
N VAL A 54 -8.73 -5.61 0.29
CA VAL A 54 -9.65 -5.12 -0.75
C VAL A 54 -10.38 -3.85 -0.30
N ASN A 55 -10.81 -3.80 0.96
CA ASN A 55 -11.43 -2.62 1.56
C ASN A 55 -10.45 -1.45 1.66
N GLY A 56 -9.17 -1.71 1.98
CA GLY A 56 -8.12 -0.70 1.94
C GLY A 56 -7.93 -0.09 0.55
N ILE A 57 -7.92 -0.91 -0.50
CA ILE A 57 -7.83 -0.43 -1.89
C ILE A 57 -9.07 0.37 -2.28
N LYS A 58 -10.27 -0.10 -1.93
CA LYS A 58 -11.51 0.62 -2.21
C LYS A 58 -11.54 1.97 -1.50
N ALA A 59 -11.23 2.00 -0.21
CA ALA A 59 -11.17 3.23 0.57
C ALA A 59 -10.14 4.22 0.03
N ALA A 60 -8.99 3.74 -0.43
CA ALA A 60 -7.98 4.58 -1.08
C ALA A 60 -8.47 5.16 -2.42
N ARG A 61 -9.22 4.39 -3.22
CA ARG A 61 -9.80 4.84 -4.50
C ARG A 61 -10.98 5.79 -4.33
N GLU A 62 -11.79 5.59 -3.29
CA GLU A 62 -12.94 6.44 -2.95
C GLU A 62 -12.51 7.77 -2.31
N ARG A 63 -11.30 7.83 -1.75
CA ARG A 63 -10.73 9.07 -1.22
C ARG A 63 -10.47 10.01 -2.39
N ILE A 64 -11.38 10.94 -2.64
CA ILE A 64 -11.17 12.04 -3.58
C ILE A 64 -10.12 12.98 -2.97
N VAL A 65 -8.88 12.85 -3.43
CA VAL A 65 -7.71 13.61 -2.94
C VAL A 65 -7.57 14.97 -3.65
N ALA A 66 -8.20 15.14 -4.81
CA ALA A 66 -8.13 16.33 -5.66
C ALA A 66 -9.53 16.67 -6.20
N ARG A 67 -9.96 17.92 -6.06
CA ARG A 67 -11.15 18.43 -6.79
C ARG A 67 -10.82 18.51 -8.26
N THR A 68 -11.65 17.94 -9.12
CA THR A 68 -11.53 18.05 -10.59
C THR A 68 -12.14 19.35 -11.12
N ASP A 69 -12.75 20.14 -10.24
CA ASP A 69 -13.56 21.31 -10.56
C ASP A 69 -12.76 22.41 -11.29
N GLU A 70 -11.45 22.56 -10.97
CA GLU A 70 -10.58 23.55 -11.61
C GLU A 70 -10.02 23.09 -12.97
N GLU A 71 -9.73 21.79 -13.16
CA GLU A 71 -9.13 21.28 -14.40
C GLU A 71 -10.15 20.68 -15.39
N GLY A 72 -11.36 20.36 -14.95
CA GLY A 72 -12.43 19.80 -15.79
C GLY A 72 -12.17 18.37 -16.30
N ARG A 73 -11.07 17.74 -15.89
CA ARG A 73 -10.67 16.37 -16.24
C ARG A 73 -10.21 15.61 -14.99
N PRO A 74 -10.31 14.27 -14.96
CA PRO A 74 -9.70 13.48 -13.90
C PRO A 74 -8.17 13.65 -13.90
N PRO A 75 -7.50 13.62 -12.73
CA PRO A 75 -6.05 13.76 -12.64
C PRO A 75 -5.35 12.56 -13.30
N GLU A 76 -4.44 12.83 -14.23
CA GLU A 76 -3.68 11.83 -14.99
C GLU A 76 -2.23 11.73 -14.53
N SER A 77 -1.74 12.76 -13.85
CA SER A 77 -0.37 12.85 -13.34
C SER A 77 -0.31 13.13 -11.84
N ILE A 78 0.85 12.86 -11.25
CA ILE A 78 1.12 13.21 -9.84
C ILE A 78 1.09 14.73 -9.65
N PHE A 79 1.45 15.51 -10.67
CA PHE A 79 1.30 16.97 -10.65
C PHE A 79 -0.17 17.38 -10.56
N ASP A 80 -1.07 16.77 -11.33
CA ASP A 80 -2.52 17.04 -11.28
C ASP A 80 -3.08 16.76 -9.88
N PHE A 81 -2.62 15.67 -9.23
CA PHE A 81 -2.98 15.36 -7.85
C PHE A 81 -2.48 16.41 -6.86
N VAL A 82 -1.22 16.85 -6.97
CA VAL A 82 -0.65 17.89 -6.10
C VAL A 82 -1.41 19.19 -6.26
N GLN A 83 -1.74 19.58 -7.49
CA GLN A 83 -2.51 20.79 -7.79
C GLN A 83 -3.93 20.72 -7.23
N GLY A 84 -4.60 19.57 -7.34
CA GLY A 84 -5.92 19.39 -6.75
C GLY A 84 -5.90 19.40 -5.21
N ILE A 85 -4.84 18.88 -4.57
CA ILE A 85 -4.69 18.96 -3.11
C ILE A 85 -4.45 20.41 -2.67
N THR A 86 -3.62 21.16 -3.40
CA THR A 86 -3.35 22.58 -3.08
C THR A 86 -4.57 23.46 -3.31
N ALA A 87 -5.40 23.16 -4.32
CA ALA A 87 -6.70 23.79 -4.51
C ALA A 87 -7.62 23.58 -3.29
N VAL A 88 -7.76 22.34 -2.80
CA VAL A 88 -8.55 22.03 -1.59
C VAL A 88 -7.97 22.69 -0.33
N ALA A 89 -6.65 22.89 -0.27
CA ALA A 89 -6.01 23.54 0.86
C ALA A 89 -6.39 25.03 0.97
N ARG A 90 -6.74 25.71 -0.14
CA ARG A 90 -7.17 27.12 -0.15
C ARG A 90 -8.46 27.36 0.63
N ASP A 91 -9.36 26.39 0.65
CA ASP A 91 -10.65 26.49 1.34
C ASP A 91 -10.54 26.31 2.86
N LYS A 92 -9.35 25.99 3.39
CA LYS A 92 -9.16 25.76 4.81
C LYS A 92 -9.06 27.08 5.58
N PRO A 93 -9.89 27.30 6.61
CA PRO A 93 -9.89 28.55 7.36
C PRO A 93 -8.65 28.76 8.23
N HIS A 94 -8.02 27.67 8.70
CA HIS A 94 -6.86 27.71 9.58
C HIS A 94 -5.56 27.41 8.82
N GLN A 95 -4.55 28.27 9.04
CA GLN A 95 -3.26 28.18 8.37
C GLN A 95 -2.54 26.84 8.61
N ASP A 96 -2.56 26.33 9.84
CA ASP A 96 -1.90 25.06 10.17
C ASP A 96 -2.55 23.89 9.41
N ALA A 97 -3.87 23.87 9.33
CA ALA A 97 -4.60 22.86 8.58
C ALA A 97 -4.33 22.93 7.07
N ARG A 98 -4.08 24.14 6.55
CA ARG A 98 -3.63 24.36 5.16
C ARG A 98 -2.23 23.80 4.95
N LEU A 99 -1.27 24.19 5.80
CA LEU A 99 0.12 23.74 5.73
C LEU A 99 0.26 22.22 5.86
N ASP A 100 -0.53 21.57 6.71
CA ASP A 100 -0.55 20.11 6.81
C ASP A 100 -1.01 19.42 5.52
N THR A 101 -1.93 20.06 4.80
CA THR A 101 -2.49 19.52 3.56
C THR A 101 -1.52 19.73 2.40
N GLU A 102 -0.96 20.92 2.29
CA GLU A 102 0.12 21.25 1.34
C GLU A 102 1.38 20.40 1.60
N GLY A 103 1.73 20.16 2.86
CA GLY A 103 2.86 19.32 3.26
C GLY A 103 2.68 17.85 2.86
N LYS A 104 1.43 17.35 2.87
CA LYS A 104 1.11 16.01 2.33
C LYS A 104 1.23 15.98 0.81
N ALA A 105 0.79 17.03 0.11
CA ALA A 105 0.96 17.15 -1.34
C ALA A 105 2.44 17.16 -1.73
N LYS A 106 3.26 17.92 -1.00
CA LYS A 106 4.72 17.94 -1.21
C LYS A 106 5.35 16.56 -1.08
N LYS A 107 5.01 15.82 -0.02
CA LYS A 107 5.51 14.44 0.17
C LYS A 107 5.10 13.49 -0.94
N LEU A 108 3.94 13.71 -1.57
CA LEU A 108 3.49 12.92 -2.72
C LEU A 108 4.40 13.18 -3.94
N LEU A 109 4.74 14.45 -4.18
CA LEU A 109 5.67 14.83 -5.25
C LEU A 109 7.09 14.31 -5.00
N ASP A 110 7.59 14.44 -3.76
CA ASP A 110 8.95 14.02 -3.38
C ASP A 110 9.16 12.49 -3.50
N ARG A 111 8.08 11.70 -3.45
CA ARG A 111 8.14 10.22 -3.61
C ARG A 111 8.06 9.76 -5.06
N ALA A 112 7.69 10.67 -5.96
CA ALA A 112 7.51 10.40 -7.38
C ALA A 112 8.75 10.72 -8.22
N ALA A 113 9.60 11.61 -7.68
CA ALA A 113 10.91 11.96 -8.22
C ALA A 113 11.95 10.90 -7.84
#